data_AF-A0A1Y5FYA2-F1
#
_entry.id   AF-A0A1Y5FYA2-F1
#
_cell.length_a   1.000
_cell.length_b   1.000
_cell.length_c   1.000
_cell.angle_alpha   90.00
_cell.angle_beta   90.00
_cell.angle_gamma   90.00
#
_symmetry.space_group_name_H-M   'P 1'
#
loop_
_entity.id
_entity.type
_entity.pdbx_description
1 polymer ?
#
loop_
_entity_poly.entity_id
_entity_poly.type
_entity_poly.pdbx_seq_one_letter_code
_entity_poly.pdbx_strand_id
1 'polypeptide(L)' 'MTDQEPTLTHDGKDYKISDLSKEAQDQLQSLQLAEAEIKRLQMQLAMVQTARNAYQQALVAALPQDAH' A
#
# COMPACT_ATOMS: atom_id res chain seq x y z
N MET A 1 32.50 2.20 -8.82
CA MET A 1 31.02 2.24 -8.72
C MET A 1 30.66 0.92 -8.08
N THR A 2 30.16 0.92 -6.85
CA THR A 2 29.85 -0.34 -6.14
C THR A 2 28.60 -0.95 -6.73
N ASP A 3 28.75 -1.97 -7.57
CA ASP A 3 27.68 -2.89 -7.95
C ASP A 3 27.20 -3.58 -6.66
N GLN A 4 26.14 -3.06 -6.06
CA GLN A 4 25.39 -3.76 -5.02
C GLN A 4 24.27 -4.50 -5.72
N GLU A 5 24.48 -5.81 -5.92
CA GLU A 5 23.44 -6.68 -6.44
C GLU A 5 22.24 -6.68 -5.47
N PRO A 6 21.01 -6.57 -5.98
CA PRO A 6 19.83 -6.56 -5.13
C PRO A 6 19.65 -7.93 -4.46
N THR A 7 19.42 -7.89 -3.15
CA THR A 7 19.29 -9.07 -2.29
C THR A 7 17.90 -9.10 -1.65
N LEU A 8 17.35 -10.30 -1.50
CA LEU A 8 16.13 -10.60 -0.78
C LEU A 8 16.52 -11.24 0.55
N THR A 9 16.19 -10.61 1.67
CA THR A 9 16.36 -11.23 2.99
C THR A 9 15.11 -12.03 3.35
N HIS A 10 15.27 -13.32 3.62
CA HIS A 10 14.20 -14.19 4.13
C HIS A 10 14.76 -15.09 5.23
N ASP A 11 14.07 -15.17 6.38
CA ASP A 11 14.49 -15.94 7.56
C ASP A 11 15.94 -15.68 8.03
N GLY A 12 16.37 -14.41 7.96
CA GLY A 12 17.71 -14.01 8.38
C GLY A 12 18.83 -14.44 7.43
N LYS A 13 18.48 -14.92 6.23
CA LYS A 13 19.42 -15.22 5.15
C LYS A 13 19.20 -14.26 3.99
N ASP A 14 20.31 -13.81 3.41
CA ASP A 14 20.30 -12.97 2.22
C ASP A 14 20.46 -13.82 0.98
N TYR A 15 19.53 -13.66 0.04
CA TYR A 15 19.53 -14.31 -1.25
C TYR A 15 19.79 -13.27 -2.32
N LYS A 16 20.82 -13.45 -3.13
CA LYS A 16 21.01 -12.61 -4.32
C LYS A 16 19.87 -12.89 -5.28
N ILE A 17 19.22 -11.83 -5.77
CA ILE A 17 18.10 -12.00 -6.69
C ILE A 17 18.57 -12.64 -8.01
N SER A 18 19.81 -12.37 -8.43
CA SER A 18 20.44 -13.01 -9.60
C SER A 18 20.64 -14.52 -9.45
N ASP A 19 20.75 -15.03 -8.23
CA ASP A 19 20.94 -16.46 -7.94
C ASP A 19 19.61 -17.23 -7.81
N LEU A 20 18.47 -16.52 -7.82
CA LEU A 20 17.15 -17.15 -7.75
C LEU A 20 16.78 -17.85 -9.06
N SER A 21 15.92 -18.87 -8.98
CA SER A 21 15.35 -19.48 -10.18
C SER A 21 14.50 -18.46 -10.94
N LYS A 22 14.30 -18.71 -12.24
CA LYS A 22 13.44 -17.85 -13.08
C LYS A 22 12.04 -17.73 -12.51
N GLU A 23 11.46 -18.84 -12.05
CA GLU A 23 10.13 -18.87 -11.45
C GLU A 23 10.08 -17.99 -10.20
N ALA A 24 11.11 -18.05 -9.34
CA ALA A 24 11.19 -17.23 -8.13
C ALA A 24 11.34 -15.74 -8.46
N GLN A 25 12.09 -15.38 -9.51
CA GLN A 25 12.20 -14.00 -9.99
C GLN A 25 10.85 -13.48 -10.52
N ASP A 26 10.14 -14.28 -11.32
CA ASP A 26 8.81 -13.94 -11.87
C ASP A 26 7.77 -13.74 -10.75
N GLN A 27 7.83 -14.58 -9.71
CA GLN A 27 6.97 -14.47 -8.53
C GLN A 27 7.32 -13.24 -7.69
N LEU A 28 8.61 -12.94 -7.52
CA LEU A 28 9.06 -11.73 -6.82
C LEU A 28 8.55 -10.47 -7.53
N GLN A 29 8.64 -10.42 -8.86
CA GLN A 29 8.11 -9.31 -9.65
C GLN A 29 6.58 -9.16 -9.46
N SER A 30 5.86 -10.28 -9.51
CA SER A 30 4.42 -10.30 -9.30
C SER A 30 4.03 -9.81 -7.90
N LEU A 31 4.79 -10.21 -6.88
CA LEU A 31 4.61 -9.76 -5.50
C LEU A 31 4.84 -8.25 -5.37
N GLN A 32 5.93 -7.73 -5.91
CA GLN A 32 6.24 -6.29 -5.88
C GLN A 32 5.15 -5.45 -6.55
N LEU A 33 4.59 -5.94 -7.66
CA LEU A 33 3.46 -5.28 -8.33
C LEU A 33 2.21 -5.27 -7.44
N ALA A 34 1.89 -6.40 -6.81
CA ALA A 34 0.77 -6.49 -5.87
C ALA A 34 0.95 -5.55 -4.67
N GLU A 35 2.15 -5.47 -4.11
CA GLU A 35 2.47 -4.55 -3.01
C GLU A 35 2.32 -3.08 -3.42
N ALA A 36 2.77 -2.71 -4.63
CA ALA A 36 2.60 -1.36 -5.15
C ALA A 36 1.11 -1.00 -5.30
N GLU A 37 0.31 -1.95 -5.79
CA GLU A 37 -1.13 -1.75 -5.95
C GLU A 37 -1.85 -1.64 -4.60
N ILE A 38 -1.47 -2.44 -3.60
CA ILE A 38 -1.98 -2.32 -2.23
C ILE A 38 -1.71 -0.91 -1.68
N LYS A 39 -0.49 -0.40 -1.84
CA LYS A 39 -0.15 0.98 -1.41
C LYS A 39 -1.02 2.01 -2.13
N ARG A 40 -1.24 1.86 -3.43
CA ARG A 40 -2.12 2.73 -4.22
C ARG A 40 -3.55 2.74 -3.67
N LEU A 41 -4.11 1.56 -3.40
CA LEU A 41 -5.46 1.42 -2.86
C LEU A 41 -5.58 2.00 -1.45
N GLN A 42 -4.56 1.85 -0.60
CA GLN A 42 -4.52 2.46 0.73
C GLN A 42 -4.55 3.99 0.66
N MET A 43 -3.83 4.61 -0.28
CA MET A 43 -3.88 6.05 -0.50
C MET A 43 -5.28 6.50 -0.93
N GLN A 44 -5.91 5.78 -1.87
CA GLN A 44 -7.28 6.09 -2.29
C GLN A 44 -8.29 5.95 -1.16
N LEU A 45 -8.14 4.90 -0.33
CA LEU A 45 -8.97 4.69 0.84
C LEU A 45 -8.87 5.89 1.80
N ALA A 46 -7.65 6.37 2.10
CA ALA A 46 -7.45 7.52 2.97
C ALA A 46 -8.12 8.80 2.43
N MET A 47 -8.04 9.03 1.10
CA MET A 47 -8.74 10.16 0.46
C MET A 47 -10.25 10.06 0.64
N VAL A 48 -10.84 8.88 0.36
CA VAL A 48 -12.29 8.66 0.47
C VAL A 48 -12.75 8.75 1.93
N GLN A 49 -11.97 8.26 2.89
CA GLN A 49 -12.26 8.40 4.32
C GLN A 49 -12.32 9.88 4.74
N THR A 50 -11.41 10.71 4.21
CA THR A 50 -11.42 12.16 4.47
C THR A 50 -12.69 12.81 3.93
N ALA A 51 -13.07 12.51 2.68
CA ALA A 51 -14.30 13.00 2.09
C ALA A 51 -15.55 12.56 2.88
N ARG A 52 -15.62 11.28 3.26
CA ARG A 52 -16.70 10.74 4.09
C ARG A 52 -16.85 11.51 5.40
N ASN A 53 -15.74 11.78 6.10
CA ASN A 53 -15.76 12.51 7.37
C ASN A 53 -16.26 13.95 7.17
N ALA A 54 -15.84 14.63 6.09
CA ALA A 54 -16.33 15.97 5.74
C ALA A 54 -17.85 15.96 5.46
N TYR A 55 -18.34 14.98 4.71
CA TYR A 55 -19.79 14.84 4.44
C TYR A 55 -20.58 14.52 5.70
N GLN A 56 -20.04 13.70 6.60
CA GLN A 56 -20.67 13.43 7.89
C GLN A 56 -20.80 14.70 8.73
N GLN A 57 -19.74 15.52 8.80
CA GLN A 57 -19.77 16.79 9.51
C GLN A 57 -20.79 17.76 8.90
N ALA A 58 -20.82 17.88 7.58
CA ALA A 58 -21.78 18.72 6.87
C ALA A 58 -23.23 18.27 7.11
N LEU A 59 -23.48 16.95 7.11
CA LEU A 59 -24.79 16.39 7.42
C LEU A 59 -25.22 16.77 8.85
N VAL A 60 -24.36 16.54 9.85
CA VAL A 60 -24.66 16.87 11.25
C VAL A 60 -24.96 18.37 11.42
N ALA A 61 -24.19 19.24 10.74
CA ALA A 61 -24.42 20.68 10.78
C ALA A 61 -25.75 21.12 10.11
N ALA A 62 -26.27 20.33 9.18
CA ALA A 62 -27.53 20.59 8.49
C ALA A 62 -28.75 19.97 9.19
N LEU A 63 -28.55 19.18 10.25
CA LEU A 63 -29.67 18.65 11.03
C LEU A 63 -30.38 19.80 11.78
N PRO A 64 -31.71 19.72 11.96
CA PRO A 64 -32.43 20.67 12.79
C PRO A 64 -31.81 20.67 14.18
N GLN A 65 -31.46 21.84 14.70
CA GLN A 65 -31.17 21.94 16.12
C GLN A 65 -32.51 21.87 16.84
N ASP A 66 -32.66 20.87 17.71
CA ASP A 66 -33.83 20.78 18.59
C ASP A 66 -33.96 22.11 19.34
N ALA A 67 -34.96 22.89 18.95
CA ALA A 67 -35.32 24.13 19.63
C ALA A 67 -35.94 23.73 20.98
N HIS A 68 -35.10 23.67 22.00
CA HIS A 68 -35.53 23.68 23.40
C HIS A 68 -35.58 25.11 23.93
#